data_AF-A0AAN7JZL8-F1
#
_entry.id   AF-A0AAN7JZL8-F1
#
_cell.length_a   1.000
_cell.length_b   1.000
_cell.length_c   1.000
_cell.angle_alpha   90.00
_cell.angle_beta   90.00
_cell.angle_gamma   90.00
#
_symmetry.space_group_name_H-M   'P 1'
#
loop_
_entity.id
_entity.type
_entity.pdbx_description
1 polymer ?
#
loop_
_entity_poly.entity_id
_entity_poly.type
_entity_poly.pdbx_seq_one_letter_code
_entity_poly.pdbx_strand_id
1 'polypeptide(L)'
;MNNRNLSGLASGQSASFEENFTNLDEEDGDEDSEDSNEYYASIRRPVFVIEGEPNFEVGPPEDGLEYLRRVRWEAAQLPNLRVAKLDRSKFDKEQSVYMPVIPEIAKCPEHLMPSKQWEEEFLADFSKLRLACHALLDSFITHLVSVPCFLLKLAD
;
A
#
# COMPACT_ATOMS: atom_id res chain seq x y z
N MET A 1 0.78 39.64 -18.09
CA MET A 1 -0.07 40.74 -18.61
C MET A 1 -1.53 40.32 -18.49
N ASN A 2 -2.23 40.96 -17.55
CA ASN A 2 -3.66 41.30 -17.50
C ASN A 2 -4.75 40.21 -17.43
N ASN A 3 -5.10 39.86 -16.18
CA ASN A 3 -6.41 40.00 -15.51
C ASN A 3 -7.72 39.75 -16.28
N ARG A 4 -8.57 38.85 -15.74
CA ARG A 4 -10.01 39.09 -15.55
C ARG A 4 -10.48 38.54 -14.21
N ASN A 5 -10.93 39.46 -13.35
CA ASN A 5 -11.70 39.21 -12.14
C ASN A 5 -13.12 38.77 -12.52
N LEU A 6 -13.70 37.85 -11.75
CA LEU A 6 -15.14 37.67 -11.63
C LEU A 6 -15.46 37.42 -10.15
N SER A 7 -16.00 38.46 -9.53
CA SER A 7 -16.54 38.51 -8.18
C SER A 7 -17.86 37.76 -8.10
N GLY A 8 -17.97 36.84 -7.14
CA GLY A 8 -19.23 36.26 -6.67
C GLY A 8 -19.19 36.14 -5.16
N LEU A 9 -19.93 37.01 -4.48
CA LEU A 9 -20.18 37.01 -3.03
C LEU A 9 -20.83 35.68 -2.62
N ALA A 10 -20.26 34.98 -1.65
CA ALA A 10 -20.99 34.09 -0.76
C ALA A 10 -20.44 34.29 0.66
N SER A 11 -21.29 34.89 1.49
CA SER A 11 -21.03 35.19 2.89
C SER A 11 -20.89 33.88 3.66
N GLY A 12 -19.68 33.59 4.12
CA GLY A 12 -19.39 32.51 5.06
C GLY A 12 -18.58 33.12 6.21
N GLN A 13 -19.19 33.18 7.39
CA GLN A 13 -18.54 33.61 8.62
C GLN A 13 -17.32 32.72 8.86
N SER A 14 -16.11 33.27 8.65
CA SER A 14 -14.87 32.63 9.03
C SER A 14 -14.60 33.04 10.48
N ALA A 15 -14.85 32.11 11.40
CA ALA A 15 -14.40 32.23 12.78
C ALA A 15 -12.87 32.31 12.75
N SER A 16 -12.32 33.45 13.17
CA SER A 16 -10.89 33.64 13.40
C SER A 16 -10.48 32.81 14.62
N PHE A 17 -9.93 31.62 14.37
CA PHE A 17 -9.32 30.81 15.39
C PHE A 17 -7.81 31.06 15.33
N GLU A 18 -7.34 32.00 16.14
CA GLU A 18 -5.92 32.22 16.34
C GLU A 18 -5.40 31.13 17.28
N GLU A 19 -4.78 30.10 16.72
CA GLU A 19 -3.95 29.18 17.49
C GLU A 19 -2.49 29.65 17.45
N ASN A 20 -2.07 30.06 18.64
CA ASN A 20 -0.70 30.30 19.08
C ASN A 20 0.13 29.02 18.89
N PHE A 21 0.88 28.93 17.79
CA PHE A 21 1.79 27.80 17.52
C PHE A 21 3.07 27.95 18.36
N THR A 22 2.95 27.66 19.65
CA THR A 22 4.10 27.57 20.55
C THR A 22 4.87 26.29 20.26
N ASN A 23 6.10 26.46 19.77
CA ASN A 23 7.26 25.59 19.88
C ASN A 23 6.93 24.09 20.00
N LEU A 24 6.95 23.40 18.85
CA LEU A 24 7.18 21.97 18.83
C LEU A 24 8.63 21.75 19.28
N ASP A 25 8.79 21.31 20.52
CA ASP A 25 10.03 20.72 21.02
C ASP A 25 10.44 19.60 20.06
N GLU A 26 11.71 19.61 19.66
CA GLU A 26 12.35 18.57 18.87
C GLU A 26 12.32 17.27 19.69
N GLU A 27 11.28 16.47 19.48
CA GLU A 27 11.17 15.12 20.03
C GLU A 27 12.20 14.23 19.31
N ASP A 28 13.10 13.64 20.11
CA ASP A 28 14.18 12.76 19.70
C ASP A 28 13.68 11.77 18.63
N GLY A 29 14.23 11.88 17.43
CA GLY A 29 14.02 10.89 16.39
C GLY A 29 14.63 9.58 16.86
N ASP A 30 13.78 8.62 17.22
CA ASP A 30 14.17 7.23 17.38
C ASP A 30 14.93 6.80 16.11
N GLU A 31 16.25 6.73 16.21
CA GLU A 31 17.12 6.09 15.22
C GLU A 31 16.90 4.57 15.30
N ASP A 32 15.72 4.10 14.92
CA ASP A 32 15.50 2.71 14.53
C ASP A 32 16.15 2.49 13.16
N SER A 33 17.49 2.53 13.14
CA SER A 33 18.28 2.07 11.99
C SER A 33 18.33 0.54 11.98
N GLU A 34 17.17 -0.11 11.88
CA GLU A 34 17.09 -1.51 11.47
C GLU A 34 17.05 -1.60 9.95
N ASP A 35 18.10 -1.09 9.28
CA ASP A 35 18.44 -1.52 7.92
C ASP A 35 19.07 -2.92 7.98
N SER A 36 18.32 -3.87 8.51
CA SER A 36 18.64 -5.28 8.38
C SER A 36 18.45 -5.65 6.92
N ASN A 37 19.53 -5.54 6.16
CA ASN A 37 19.74 -5.99 4.78
C ASN A 37 19.40 -7.49 4.54
N GLU A 38 18.86 -8.19 5.56
CA GLU A 38 18.36 -9.57 5.50
C GLU A 38 17.25 -9.73 4.42
N TYR A 39 16.34 -8.75 4.30
CA TYR A 39 15.31 -8.80 3.25
C TYR A 39 15.93 -8.75 1.85
N TYR A 40 16.93 -7.90 1.62
CA TYR A 40 17.58 -7.78 0.31
C TYR A 40 18.49 -8.97 -0.01
N ALA A 41 19.12 -9.56 1.01
CA ALA A 41 19.84 -10.82 0.89
C ALA A 41 18.94 -11.96 0.37
N SER A 42 17.62 -11.89 0.64
CA SER A 42 16.64 -12.88 0.16
C SER A 42 16.33 -12.76 -1.35
N ILE A 43 16.36 -11.54 -1.91
CA ILE A 43 16.03 -11.25 -3.32
C ILE A 43 17.13 -11.76 -4.25
N ARG A 44 18.39 -11.77 -3.77
CA ARG A 44 19.56 -12.24 -4.51
C ARG A 44 20.32 -13.31 -3.74
N ARG A 45 19.64 -14.39 -3.36
CA ARG A 45 20.28 -15.54 -2.71
C ARG A 45 21.35 -16.16 -3.62
N PRO A 46 22.64 -16.22 -3.20
CA PRO A 46 23.69 -16.86 -4.00
C PRO A 46 23.42 -18.36 -4.17
N VAL A 47 23.54 -18.85 -5.41
CA VAL A 47 23.41 -20.29 -5.72
C VAL A 47 24.70 -21.04 -5.37
N PHE A 48 25.86 -20.38 -5.48
CA PHE A 48 27.18 -20.95 -5.21
C PHE A 48 27.90 -20.15 -4.14
N VAL A 49 28.57 -20.86 -3.23
CA VAL A 49 29.54 -20.27 -2.31
C VAL A 49 30.88 -20.22 -3.02
N ILE A 50 31.40 -19.01 -3.25
CA ILE A 50 32.65 -18.76 -3.97
C ILE A 50 33.61 -18.07 -3.02
N GLU A 51 34.75 -18.69 -2.76
CA GLU A 51 35.81 -18.18 -1.86
C GLU A 51 37.09 -17.88 -2.64
N GLY A 52 37.89 -16.93 -2.14
CA GLY A 52 39.20 -16.56 -2.69
C GLY A 52 39.18 -15.46 -3.76
N GLU A 53 40.37 -14.95 -4.09
CA GLU A 53 40.60 -13.95 -5.13
C GLU A 53 40.82 -14.59 -6.52
N PRO A 54 40.48 -13.90 -7.62
CA PRO A 54 40.80 -14.38 -8.97
C PRO A 54 42.30 -14.40 -9.25
N ASN A 55 42.77 -15.37 -10.03
CA ASN A 55 44.15 -15.46 -10.51
C ASN A 55 44.21 -15.17 -12.01
N PHE A 56 44.74 -14.02 -12.41
CA PHE A 56 44.83 -13.60 -13.82
C PHE A 56 46.09 -14.09 -14.56
N GLU A 57 47.10 -14.60 -13.84
CA GLU A 57 48.41 -14.95 -14.40
C GLU A 57 48.39 -16.26 -15.20
N VAL A 58 47.41 -17.13 -14.96
CA VAL A 58 47.31 -18.48 -15.55
C VAL A 58 46.61 -18.46 -16.93
N GLY A 59 46.25 -17.29 -17.45
CA GLY A 59 45.53 -17.16 -18.73
C GLY A 59 44.01 -17.30 -18.55
N PRO A 60 43.25 -17.77 -19.56
CA PRO A 60 41.80 -17.96 -19.46
C PRO A 60 41.40 -18.91 -18.30
N PRO A 61 40.21 -18.75 -17.69
CA PRO A 61 39.78 -19.64 -16.62
C PRO A 61 39.51 -21.04 -17.18
N GLU A 62 40.22 -22.04 -16.66
CA GLU A 62 40.05 -23.45 -17.06
C GLU A 62 38.98 -24.19 -16.23
N ASP A 63 38.51 -23.58 -15.13
CA ASP A 63 37.45 -24.09 -14.26
C ASP A 63 36.33 -23.06 -14.01
N GLY A 64 35.14 -23.57 -13.72
CA GLY A 64 33.94 -22.77 -13.47
C GLY A 64 34.02 -21.91 -12.21
N LEU A 65 34.66 -22.38 -11.13
CA LEU A 65 34.79 -21.57 -9.90
C LEU A 65 35.75 -20.40 -10.11
N GLU A 66 36.84 -20.62 -10.84
CA GLU A 66 37.80 -19.56 -11.18
C GLU A 66 37.16 -18.49 -12.06
N TYR A 67 36.35 -18.91 -13.03
CA TYR A 67 35.52 -17.99 -13.81
C TYR A 67 34.62 -17.14 -12.90
N LEU A 68 33.91 -17.75 -11.95
CA LEU A 68 33.02 -17.02 -11.04
C LEU A 68 33.77 -16.05 -10.11
N ARG A 69 35.00 -16.37 -9.68
CA ARG A 69 35.84 -15.41 -8.93
C ARG A 69 36.16 -14.18 -9.75
N ARG A 70 36.55 -14.36 -11.01
CA ARG A 70 36.85 -13.25 -11.94
C ARG A 70 35.61 -12.40 -12.20
N VAL A 71 34.45 -13.03 -12.40
CA VAL A 71 33.16 -12.33 -12.55
C VAL A 71 32.81 -11.52 -11.31
N ARG A 72 32.97 -12.08 -10.09
CA ARG A 72 32.72 -11.33 -8.84
C ARG A 72 33.66 -10.13 -8.73
N TRP A 73 34.93 -10.31 -9.06
CA TRP A 73 35.91 -9.23 -9.05
C TRP A 73 35.57 -8.13 -10.06
N GLU A 74 35.25 -8.49 -11.31
CA GLU A 74 34.87 -7.52 -12.34
C GLU A 74 33.59 -6.78 -11.97
N ALA A 75 32.57 -7.50 -11.48
CA ALA A 75 31.31 -6.91 -11.06
C ALA A 75 31.47 -5.94 -9.87
N ALA A 76 32.40 -6.20 -8.96
CA ALA A 76 32.70 -5.29 -7.84
C ALA A 76 33.29 -3.95 -8.30
N GLN A 77 33.90 -3.90 -9.49
CA GLN A 77 34.40 -2.65 -10.09
C GLN A 77 33.30 -1.87 -10.83
N LEU A 78 32.19 -2.53 -11.16
CA LEU A 78 31.05 -1.87 -11.76
C LEU A 78 30.25 -1.15 -10.68
N PRO A 79 29.70 0.04 -10.95
CA PRO A 79 28.83 0.69 -9.99
C PRO A 79 27.52 -0.07 -9.86
N ASN A 80 27.01 -0.13 -8.63
CA ASN A 80 25.78 -0.85 -8.29
C ASN A 80 24.56 -0.38 -9.09
N LEU A 81 24.51 0.90 -9.45
CA LEU A 81 23.43 1.50 -10.22
C LEU A 81 24.00 2.43 -11.29
N ARG A 82 23.46 2.31 -12.51
CA ARG A 82 23.72 3.22 -13.63
C ARG A 82 22.39 3.82 -14.08
N VAL A 83 22.32 5.15 -14.14
CA VAL A 83 21.15 5.86 -14.67
C VAL A 83 21.47 6.35 -16.07
N ALA A 84 20.75 5.81 -17.06
CA ALA A 84 20.81 6.32 -18.44
C ALA A 84 19.87 7.52 -18.58
N LYS A 85 20.35 8.58 -19.25
CA LYS A 85 19.51 9.73 -19.59
C LYS A 85 18.65 9.39 -20.79
N LEU A 86 17.34 9.31 -20.56
CA LEU A 86 16.35 9.10 -21.61
C LEU A 86 15.59 10.40 -21.86
N ASP A 87 15.40 10.73 -23.13
CA ASP A 87 14.52 11.82 -23.54
C ASP A 87 13.06 11.43 -23.26
N ARG A 88 12.50 11.97 -22.18
CA ARG A 88 11.15 11.67 -21.68
C ARG A 88 10.05 12.26 -22.56
N SER A 89 10.36 13.27 -23.36
CA SER A 89 9.38 14.00 -24.19
C SER A 89 8.64 13.10 -25.19
N LYS A 90 9.23 11.96 -25.55
CA LYS A 90 8.63 10.96 -26.46
C LYS A 90 7.55 10.12 -25.78
N PHE A 91 7.62 9.92 -24.48
CA PHE A 91 6.75 9.00 -23.73
C PHE A 91 5.58 9.72 -23.06
N ASP A 92 5.66 11.04 -22.85
CA ASP A 92 4.61 11.81 -22.20
C ASP A 92 3.26 11.72 -22.96
N LYS A 93 3.30 11.49 -24.27
CA LYS A 93 2.09 11.34 -25.11
C LYS A 93 1.48 9.93 -25.08
N GLU A 94 2.22 8.95 -24.57
CA GLU A 94 1.83 7.53 -24.53
C GLU A 94 1.30 7.13 -23.14
N GLN A 95 1.34 8.03 -22.17
CA GLN A 95 0.83 7.77 -20.83
C GLN A 95 -0.69 7.70 -20.83
N SER A 96 -1.23 6.60 -20.29
CA SER A 96 -2.65 6.45 -20.03
C SER A 96 -3.07 7.24 -18.78
N VAL A 97 -4.31 7.70 -18.75
CA VAL A 97 -4.91 8.25 -17.53
C VAL A 97 -4.94 7.16 -16.45
N TYR A 98 -4.36 7.45 -15.28
CA TYR A 98 -4.24 6.49 -14.17
C TYR A 98 -5.60 6.07 -13.60
N MET A 99 -6.49 7.05 -13.37
CA MET A 99 -7.78 6.83 -12.74
C MET A 99 -8.89 6.97 -13.79
N PRO A 100 -9.75 5.96 -13.98
CA PRO A 100 -10.95 6.13 -14.79
C PRO A 100 -11.85 7.21 -14.18
N VAL A 101 -12.59 7.92 -15.02
CA VAL A 101 -13.60 8.88 -14.54
C VAL A 101 -14.71 8.09 -13.88
N ILE A 102 -14.82 8.20 -12.56
CA ILE A 102 -15.94 7.62 -11.79
C ILE A 102 -17.15 8.51 -12.08
N PRO A 103 -18.23 7.99 -12.70
CA PRO A 103 -19.40 8.80 -12.97
C PRO A 103 -20.07 9.23 -11.66
N GLU A 104 -20.58 10.45 -11.63
CA GLU A 104 -21.39 10.92 -10.50
C GLU A 104 -22.68 10.09 -10.40
N ILE A 105 -23.15 9.89 -9.17
CA ILE A 105 -24.46 9.27 -8.91
C ILE A 105 -25.52 10.17 -9.57
N ALA A 106 -26.39 9.57 -10.39
CA ALA A 106 -27.45 10.31 -11.08
C ALA A 106 -28.34 11.05 -10.08
N LYS A 107 -28.59 12.34 -10.33
CA LYS A 107 -29.46 13.16 -9.47
C LYS A 107 -30.87 12.59 -9.47
N CYS A 108 -31.41 12.37 -8.27
CA CYS A 108 -32.78 11.91 -8.09
C CYS A 108 -33.76 13.05 -8.40
N PRO A 109 -34.82 12.82 -9.21
CA PRO A 109 -35.88 13.80 -9.44
C PRO A 109 -36.55 14.26 -8.14
N GLU A 110 -36.87 15.55 -8.02
CA GLU A 110 -37.38 16.14 -6.77
C GLU A 110 -38.63 15.44 -6.20
N HIS A 111 -39.53 14.96 -7.07
CA HIS A 111 -40.77 14.28 -6.67
C HIS A 111 -40.55 12.84 -6.19
N LEU A 112 -39.36 12.28 -6.37
CA LEU A 112 -38.95 10.96 -5.88
C LEU A 112 -37.93 11.06 -4.75
N MET A 113 -37.55 12.28 -4.35
CA MET A 113 -36.63 12.48 -3.23
C MET A 113 -37.30 12.01 -1.94
N PRO A 114 -36.66 11.10 -1.17
CA PRO A 114 -37.17 10.71 0.13
C PRO A 114 -37.17 11.91 1.08
N SER A 115 -38.11 11.92 2.02
CA SER A 115 -38.06 12.86 3.14
C SER A 115 -36.96 12.47 4.11
N LYS A 116 -36.39 13.43 4.83
CA LYS A 116 -35.36 13.15 5.85
C LYS A 116 -35.85 12.21 6.94
N GLN A 117 -37.10 12.36 7.37
CA GLN A 117 -37.70 11.50 8.39
C GLN A 117 -37.74 10.03 7.93
N TRP A 118 -38.12 9.79 6.67
CA TRP A 118 -38.12 8.44 6.11
C TRP A 118 -36.71 7.86 6.04
N GLU A 119 -35.72 8.67 5.63
CA GLU A 119 -34.31 8.24 5.57
C GLU A 119 -33.78 7.85 6.95
N GLU A 120 -34.07 8.65 7.98
CA GLU A 120 -33.66 8.37 9.37
C GLU A 120 -34.32 7.10 9.92
N GLU A 121 -35.63 6.92 9.70
CA GLU A 121 -36.36 5.72 10.09
C GLU A 121 -35.81 4.47 9.36
N PHE A 122 -35.58 4.57 8.05
CA PHE A 122 -35.01 3.50 7.24
C PHE A 122 -33.62 3.09 7.73
N LEU A 123 -32.75 4.07 8.01
CA LEU A 123 -31.40 3.82 8.52
C LEU A 123 -31.42 3.20 9.92
N ALA A 124 -32.33 3.64 10.79
CA ALA A 124 -32.50 3.08 12.13
C ALA A 124 -32.92 1.60 12.06
N ASP A 125 -33.88 1.28 11.19
CA ASP A 125 -34.33 -0.10 11.00
C ASP A 125 -33.28 -0.97 10.32
N PHE A 126 -32.55 -0.44 9.34
CA PHE A 126 -31.42 -1.13 8.73
C PHE A 126 -30.31 -1.43 9.75
N SER A 127 -30.04 -0.51 10.68
CA SER A 127 -29.08 -0.72 11.76
C SER A 127 -29.51 -1.86 12.69
N LYS A 128 -30.78 -1.90 13.10
CA LYS A 128 -31.34 -3.00 13.92
C LYS A 128 -31.23 -4.34 13.16
N LEU A 129 -31.56 -4.35 11.87
CA LEU A 129 -31.44 -5.53 11.02
C LEU A 129 -30.00 -6.04 10.99
N ARG A 130 -29.02 -5.16 10.80
CA ARG A 130 -27.60 -5.54 10.79
C ARG A 130 -27.15 -6.18 12.10
N LEU A 131 -27.58 -5.64 13.24
CA LEU A 131 -27.30 -6.22 14.56
C LEU A 131 -27.96 -7.59 14.76
N ALA A 132 -29.22 -7.74 14.32
CA ALA A 132 -29.92 -9.02 14.39
C ALA A 132 -29.25 -10.08 13.50
N CYS A 133 -28.85 -9.73 12.28
CA CYS A 133 -28.09 -10.61 11.40
C CYS A 133 -26.75 -11.03 12.03
N HIS A 134 -26.02 -10.11 12.66
CA HIS A 134 -24.79 -10.43 13.37
C HIS A 134 -25.03 -11.43 14.50
N ALA A 135 -26.02 -11.19 15.37
CA ALA A 135 -26.34 -12.08 16.48
C ALA A 135 -26.76 -13.49 16.01
N LEU A 136 -27.51 -13.58 14.90
CA LEU A 136 -27.85 -14.86 14.30
C LEU A 136 -26.61 -15.56 13.75
N LEU A 137 -25.76 -14.88 12.98
CA LEU A 137 -24.53 -15.47 12.46
C LEU A 137 -23.59 -15.95 13.58
N ASP A 138 -23.45 -15.18 14.67
CA ASP A 138 -22.69 -15.58 15.85
C ASP A 138 -23.28 -16.83 16.50
N SER A 139 -24.61 -16.91 16.61
CA SER A 139 -25.27 -18.09 17.15
C SER A 139 -25.09 -19.33 16.24
N PHE A 140 -25.10 -19.15 14.92
CA PHE A 140 -24.84 -20.24 13.97
C PHE A 140 -23.38 -20.72 14.01
N ILE A 141 -22.42 -19.79 14.13
CA ILE A 141 -20.98 -20.12 14.22
C ILE A 141 -20.69 -20.81 15.56
N THR A 142 -21.22 -20.32 16.68
CA THR A 142 -21.04 -20.95 17.99
C THR A 142 -21.66 -22.35 18.04
N HIS A 143 -22.79 -22.59 17.38
CA HIS A 143 -23.42 -23.92 17.33
C HIS A 143 -22.68 -24.92 16.41
N LEU A 144 -21.96 -24.45 15.39
CA LEU A 144 -21.09 -25.28 14.53
C LEU A 144 -19.75 -25.59 15.20
N VAL A 145 -19.21 -24.66 16.00
CA VAL A 145 -17.95 -24.84 16.75
C VAL A 145 -18.18 -25.56 18.10
N SER A 146 -19.42 -25.57 18.61
CA SER A 146 -19.86 -26.30 19.80
C SER A 146 -20.64 -27.58 19.45
N VAL A 147 -20.23 -28.31 18.41
CA VAL A 147 -20.57 -29.74 18.33
C VAL A 147 -19.55 -30.49 19.18
N PRO A 148 -19.93 -31.08 20.33
CA PRO A 148 -19.00 -31.87 21.11
C PRO A 148 -18.67 -33.14 20.32
N CYS A 149 -17.38 -33.50 20.19
CA CYS A 149 -16.88 -34.78 19.67
C CYS A 149 -17.34 -36.03 20.46
N PHE A 150 -18.45 -35.97 21.21
CA PHE A 150 -18.81 -36.99 22.20
C PHE A 150 -19.83 -38.05 21.74
N LEU A 151 -20.20 -38.11 20.46
CA LEU A 151 -21.01 -39.22 19.91
C LEU A 151 -20.19 -40.19 19.03
N LEU A 152 -18.97 -40.55 19.48
CA LEU A 152 -18.23 -41.71 18.95
C LEU A 152 -17.58 -42.56 20.06
N LYS A 153 -18.27 -42.76 21.19
CA LYS A 153 -17.89 -43.80 22.17
C LYS A 153 -19.12 -44.32 22.90
N LEU A 154 -19.82 -45.26 22.27
CA LEU A 154 -20.54 -46.36 22.92
C LEU A 154 -21.05 -47.32 21.84
N ALA A 155 -20.10 -48.11 21.34
CA ALA A 155 -20.35 -49.41 20.74
C ALA A 155 -19.08 -50.23 21.00
N ASP A 156 -19.01 -50.79 22.22
CA ASP A 156 -18.42 -52.09 22.56
C ASP A 156 -18.83 -52.44 24.00
#